data_AF-A0A9E2FRS9-F1
#
_entry.id   AF-A0A9E2FRS9-F1
#
_cell.length_a   1.000
_cell.length_b   1.000
_cell.length_c   1.000
_cell.angle_alpha   90.00
_cell.angle_beta   90.00
_cell.angle_gamma   90.00
#
_symmetry.space_group_name_H-M   'P 1'
#
loop_
_entity.id
_entity.type
_entity.pdbx_description
1 polymer ?
#
loop_
_entity_poly.entity_id
_entity_poly.type
_entity_poly.pdbx_seq_one_letter_code
_entity_poly.pdbx_strand_id
1 'polypeptide(L)'
;MIEARDILKMLPHRYPFLLVDRVLSHTNDELVAIKNVTFNEPFFPGHFPGEPTMPGVLMLEAMAQACGLLAVIRSGVRSDSGLILYFAGIDNARFKRPVTPGDQLRFEVQLVKQK
;
A
#
# COMPACT_ATOMS: atom_id res chain seq x y z
N MET A 1 -13.32 3.99 -8.19
CA MET A 1 -12.71 4.54 -6.95
C MET A 1 -13.09 3.63 -5.80
N ILE A 2 -12.17 3.35 -4.88
CA ILE A 2 -12.38 2.47 -3.71
C ILE A 2 -11.92 3.23 -2.47
N GLU A 3 -12.80 3.39 -1.49
CA GLU A 3 -12.53 4.13 -0.24
C GLU A 3 -11.99 3.21 0.86
N ALA A 4 -11.42 3.80 1.91
CA ALA A 4 -10.83 3.08 3.04
C ALA A 4 -11.74 2.00 3.65
N ARG A 5 -13.06 2.25 3.73
CA ARG A 5 -14.04 1.27 4.25
C ARG A 5 -14.16 0.02 3.40
N ASP A 6 -13.95 0.14 2.10
CA ASP A 6 -14.00 -0.99 1.17
C ASP A 6 -12.66 -1.71 1.14
N ILE A 7 -11.54 -0.97 1.23
CA ILE A 7 -10.20 -1.54 1.39
C ILE A 7 -10.14 -2.48 2.62
N LEU A 8 -10.76 -2.11 3.74
CA LEU A 8 -10.86 -2.97 4.93
C LEU A 8 -11.58 -4.30 4.68
N LYS A 9 -12.48 -4.37 3.69
CA LYS A 9 -13.18 -5.60 3.27
C LYS A 9 -12.42 -6.37 2.19
N MET A 10 -11.34 -5.81 1.64
CA MET A 10 -10.57 -6.41 0.56
C MET A 10 -9.22 -6.93 1.05
N LEU A 11 -8.61 -6.20 1.99
CA LEU A 11 -7.35 -6.58 2.60
C LEU A 11 -7.53 -7.03 4.06
N PRO A 12 -6.75 -8.02 4.53
CA PRO A 12 -6.73 -8.41 5.94
C PRO A 12 -5.97 -7.41 6.84
N HIS A 13 -5.11 -6.55 6.26
CA HIS A 13 -4.30 -5.57 6.99
C HIS A 13 -5.17 -4.63 7.85
N ARG A 14 -4.70 -4.32 9.06
CA ARG A 14 -5.35 -3.41 10.01
C ARG A 14 -4.31 -2.49 10.63
N TYR A 15 -4.75 -1.46 11.35
CA TYR A 15 -3.86 -0.60 12.13
C TYR A 15 -2.92 -1.44 13.02
N PRO A 16 -1.61 -1.14 13.09
CA PRO A 16 -0.92 0.01 12.47
C PRO A 16 -0.31 -0.26 11.07
N PHE A 17 -0.76 -1.30 10.36
CA PHE A 17 -0.11 -1.82 9.16
C PHE A 17 -1.00 -1.84 7.90
N LEU A 18 -2.15 -1.17 7.90
CA LEU A 18 -2.88 -0.86 6.67
C LEU A 18 -2.36 0.48 6.14
N LEU A 19 -1.72 0.47 4.98
CA LEU A 19 -0.93 1.61 4.47
C LEU A 19 -1.44 2.13 3.12
N VAL A 20 -2.65 1.77 2.71
CA VAL A 20 -3.33 2.30 1.52
C VAL A 20 -4.63 2.96 1.96
N ASP A 21 -4.77 4.26 1.70
CA ASP A 21 -5.92 5.04 2.15
C ASP A 21 -7.07 5.04 1.13
N ARG A 22 -6.74 5.05 -0.16
CA ARG A 22 -7.72 5.12 -1.24
C ARG A 22 -7.17 4.57 -2.55
N VAL A 23 -8.02 3.91 -3.33
CA VAL A 23 -7.77 3.61 -4.75
C VAL A 23 -8.47 4.65 -5.61
N LEU A 24 -7.69 5.41 -6.38
CA LEU A 24 -8.18 6.45 -7.27
C LEU A 24 -8.83 5.85 -8.52
N SER A 25 -8.13 4.92 -9.18
CA SER A 25 -8.57 4.24 -10.41
C SER A 25 -7.99 2.84 -10.49
N HIS A 26 -8.65 1.94 -11.23
CA HIS A 26 -8.12 0.61 -11.53
C HIS A 26 -8.74 0.07 -12.83
N THR A 27 -8.02 -0.87 -13.44
CA THR A 27 -8.50 -1.77 -14.51
C THR A 27 -8.35 -3.21 -14.02
N ASN A 28 -8.30 -4.19 -14.93
CA ASN A 28 -8.01 -5.59 -14.59
C ASN A 28 -6.50 -5.85 -14.37
N ASP A 29 -5.64 -4.95 -14.83
CA ASP A 29 -4.19 -5.12 -14.85
C ASP A 29 -3.43 -3.95 -14.21
N GLU A 30 -4.10 -2.84 -13.93
CA GLU A 30 -3.49 -1.63 -13.38
C GLU A 30 -4.30 -1.08 -12.21
N LEU A 31 -3.62 -0.45 -11.25
CA LEU A 31 -4.25 0.22 -10.12
C LEU A 31 -3.45 1.44 -9.69
N VAL A 32 -4.17 2.54 -9.42
CA VAL A 32 -3.61 3.77 -8.86
C VAL A 32 -4.17 3.98 -7.47
N ALA A 33 -3.31 4.01 -6.47
CA ALA A 33 -3.67 4.21 -5.07
C ALA A 33 -2.88 5.35 -4.42
N ILE A 34 -3.35 5.80 -3.27
CA ILE A 34 -2.67 6.79 -2.44
C ILE A 34 -2.51 6.35 -0.99
N LYS A 35 -1.45 6.86 -0.37
CA LYS A 35 -1.23 6.89 1.07
C LYS A 35 -0.91 8.33 1.47
N ASN A 36 -1.71 8.89 2.36
CA ASN A 36 -1.40 10.14 3.04
C ASN A 36 -0.34 9.88 4.11
N VAL A 37 0.59 10.81 4.22
CA VAL A 37 1.67 10.74 5.21
C VAL A 37 1.40 11.83 6.24
N THR A 38 1.10 11.45 7.47
CA THR A 38 0.82 12.39 8.56
C THR A 38 1.75 12.15 9.72
N PHE A 39 2.18 13.24 10.40
CA PHE A 39 3.05 13.12 11.56
C PHE A 39 2.42 12.26 12.67
N ASN A 40 1.09 12.17 12.70
CA ASN A 40 0.33 11.36 13.64
C ASN A 40 0.31 9.83 13.32
N GLU A 41 1.35 9.32 12.66
CA GLU A 41 1.52 7.89 12.40
C GLU A 41 2.52 7.27 13.40
N PRO A 42 2.30 6.01 13.84
CA PRO A 42 3.01 5.42 14.97
C PRO A 42 4.50 5.19 14.76
N PHE A 43 4.99 5.22 13.51
CA PHE A 43 6.41 5.03 13.21
C PHE A 43 7.25 6.33 13.28
N PHE A 44 6.63 7.51 13.20
CA PHE A 44 7.38 8.78 13.21
C PHE A 44 8.09 9.11 14.52
N PRO A 45 7.55 8.82 15.72
CA PRO A 45 8.28 9.02 16.97
C PRO A 45 9.64 8.29 17.01
N GLY A 46 9.77 7.18 16.26
CA GLY A 46 10.98 6.37 16.22
C GLY A 46 11.82 6.52 14.95
N HIS A 47 11.34 7.21 13.91
CA HIS A 47 12.04 7.27 12.61
C HIS A 47 11.98 8.67 11.98
N PHE A 48 12.77 9.63 12.46
CA PHE A 48 13.63 9.58 13.64
C PHE A 48 13.22 10.69 14.62
N PRO A 49 13.55 10.57 15.93
CA PRO A 49 13.32 11.68 16.86
C PRO A 49 13.93 12.98 16.35
N GLY A 50 13.09 14.00 16.12
CA GLY A 50 13.50 15.31 15.59
C GLY A 50 13.60 15.43 14.06
N GLU A 51 13.60 14.32 13.32
CA GLU A 51 13.71 14.29 11.85
C GLU A 51 12.74 13.23 11.27
N PRO A 52 11.43 13.53 11.20
CA PRO A 52 10.42 12.56 10.82
C PRO A 52 10.51 12.20 9.34
N THR A 53 10.85 10.94 9.05
CA THR A 53 10.92 10.38 7.70
C THR A 53 10.14 9.07 7.64
N MET A 54 9.28 8.88 6.63
CA MET A 54 8.59 7.60 6.45
C MET A 54 9.62 6.52 6.10
N PRO A 55 9.67 5.37 6.81
CA PRO A 55 10.58 4.29 6.48
C PRO A 55 10.36 3.79 5.05
N GLY A 56 11.43 3.66 4.25
CA GLY A 56 11.33 3.20 2.87
C GLY A 56 10.69 1.81 2.73
N VAL A 57 10.89 0.94 3.71
CA VAL A 57 10.26 -0.39 3.78
C VAL A 57 8.73 -0.30 3.88
N LEU A 58 8.16 0.73 4.52
CA LEU A 58 6.72 0.93 4.58
C LEU A 58 6.16 1.47 3.26
N MET A 59 6.99 2.13 2.43
CA MET A 59 6.61 2.50 1.07
C MET A 59 6.51 1.26 0.18
N LEU A 60 7.46 0.32 0.32
CA LEU A 60 7.42 -0.97 -0.39
C LEU A 60 6.21 -1.79 0.05
N GLU A 61 5.92 -1.86 1.35
CA GLU A 61 4.74 -2.52 1.88
C GLU A 61 3.44 -1.92 1.35
N ALA A 62 3.31 -0.58 1.35
CA ALA A 62 2.13 0.09 0.81
C ALA A 62 1.93 -0.22 -0.70
N MET A 63 3.01 -0.29 -1.47
CA MET A 63 2.94 -0.76 -2.88
C MET A 63 2.51 -2.22 -2.98
N ALA A 64 3.02 -3.10 -2.10
CA ALA A 64 2.61 -4.51 -2.08
C ALA A 64 1.12 -4.66 -1.74
N GLN A 65 0.59 -3.86 -0.80
CA GLN A 65 -0.84 -3.81 -0.50
C GLN A 65 -1.67 -3.31 -1.69
N ALA A 66 -1.18 -2.31 -2.43
CA ALA A 66 -1.82 -1.86 -3.68
C ALA A 66 -1.85 -2.99 -4.74
N CYS A 67 -0.78 -3.77 -4.89
CA CYS A 67 -0.78 -4.97 -5.73
C CYS A 67 -1.76 -6.03 -5.23
N GLY A 68 -1.87 -6.23 -3.92
CA GLY A 68 -2.84 -7.14 -3.31
C GLY A 68 -4.28 -6.74 -3.60
N LEU A 69 -4.60 -5.43 -3.55
CA LEU A 69 -5.90 -4.91 -3.97
C LEU A 69 -6.20 -5.23 -5.43
N LEU A 70 -5.24 -5.04 -6.34
CA LEU A 70 -5.40 -5.38 -7.76
C LEU A 70 -5.67 -6.90 -7.94
N ALA A 71 -4.94 -7.75 -7.22
CA ALA A 71 -5.15 -9.20 -7.25
C ALA A 71 -6.56 -9.62 -6.76
N VAL A 72 -7.05 -8.99 -5.69
CA VAL A 72 -8.41 -9.21 -5.17
C VAL A 72 -9.47 -8.77 -6.18
N ILE A 73 -9.30 -7.59 -6.78
CA ILE A 73 -10.22 -7.07 -7.83
C ILE A 73 -10.30 -8.03 -9.01
N ARG A 74 -9.13 -8.49 -9.49
CA ARG A 74 -9.04 -9.39 -10.65
C ARG A 74 -9.62 -10.77 -10.37
N SER A 75 -9.35 -11.34 -9.19
CA SER A 75 -9.81 -12.69 -8.83
C SER A 75 -11.28 -12.74 -8.46
N GLY A 76 -11.89 -11.61 -8.07
CA GLY A 76 -13.25 -11.56 -7.53
C GLY A 76 -13.42 -12.25 -6.16
N VAL A 77 -12.32 -12.72 -5.57
CA VAL A 77 -12.31 -13.42 -4.28
C VAL A 77 -12.34 -12.37 -3.16
N ARG A 78 -13.33 -12.48 -2.27
CA ARG A 78 -13.49 -11.59 -1.11
C ARG A 78 -12.54 -11.96 0.03
N SER A 79 -12.27 -11.00 0.92
CA SER A 79 -11.35 -11.17 2.06
C SER A 79 -11.80 -12.19 3.11
N ASP A 80 -13.09 -12.56 3.12
CA ASP A 80 -13.67 -13.59 3.99
C ASP A 80 -13.32 -15.02 3.55
N SER A 81 -12.68 -15.19 2.39
CA SER A 81 -12.17 -16.47 1.90
C SER A 81 -10.99 -17.04 2.71
N GLY A 82 -10.38 -16.25 3.61
CA GLY A 82 -9.15 -16.64 4.30
C GLY A 82 -7.90 -16.59 3.41
N LEU A 83 -8.00 -16.01 2.22
CA LEU A 83 -6.86 -15.85 1.30
C LEU A 83 -5.82 -14.89 1.89
N ILE A 84 -4.60 -15.39 2.08
CA ILE A 84 -3.43 -14.59 2.46
C ILE A 84 -2.51 -14.49 1.26
N LEU A 85 -2.26 -13.25 0.81
CA LEU A 85 -1.28 -12.96 -0.22
C LEU A 85 0.09 -12.73 0.44
N TYR A 86 1.05 -13.58 0.11
CA TYR A 86 2.42 -13.43 0.60
C TYR A 86 3.25 -12.58 -0.36
N PHE A 87 3.99 -11.62 0.19
CA PHE A 87 4.96 -10.83 -0.57
C PHE A 87 6.30 -11.58 -0.59
N ALA A 88 6.56 -12.29 -1.69
CA ALA A 88 7.63 -13.28 -1.76
C ALA A 88 9.03 -12.70 -2.04
N GLY A 89 9.12 -11.53 -2.67
CA GLY A 89 10.40 -10.96 -3.08
C GLY A 89 10.25 -9.61 -3.76
N ILE A 90 11.37 -8.89 -3.83
CA ILE A 90 11.47 -7.55 -4.42
C ILE A 90 12.76 -7.49 -5.23
N ASP A 91 12.64 -7.11 -6.50
CA ASP A 91 13.78 -6.86 -7.37
C ASP A 91 13.93 -5.35 -7.63
N ASN A 92 15.17 -4.87 -7.68
CA ASN A 92 15.53 -3.54 -8.16
C ASN A 92 14.84 -2.34 -7.45
N ALA A 93 14.48 -2.47 -6.17
CA ALA A 93 13.96 -1.34 -5.39
C ALA A 93 14.97 -0.18 -5.33
N ARG A 94 14.50 1.05 -5.53
CA ARG A 94 15.29 2.29 -5.43
C ARG A 94 14.48 3.39 -4.78
N PHE A 95 15.06 4.03 -3.77
CA PHE A 95 14.48 5.20 -3.10
C PHE A 95 15.18 6.46 -3.60
N LYS A 96 14.42 7.44 -4.10
CA LYS A 96 14.96 8.62 -4.76
C LYS A 96 15.05 9.85 -3.85
N ARG A 97 14.12 9.97 -2.91
CA ARG A 97 14.08 11.06 -1.93
C ARG A 97 13.38 10.58 -0.65
N PRO A 98 13.64 11.22 0.50
CA PRO A 98 12.83 11.05 1.69
C PRO A 98 11.37 11.43 1.44
N VAL A 99 10.49 10.81 2.23
CA VAL A 99 9.06 11.09 2.29
C VAL A 99 8.77 11.54 3.70
N THR A 100 8.14 12.69 3.86
CA THR A 100 7.96 13.35 5.16
C THR A 100 6.47 13.62 5.45
N PRO A 101 6.09 13.90 6.70
CA PRO A 101 4.73 14.34 7.02
C PRO A 101 4.23 15.46 6.10
N GLY A 102 3.00 15.35 5.63
CA GLY A 102 2.39 16.27 4.66
C GLY A 102 2.41 15.76 3.22
N ASP A 103 3.29 14.81 2.88
CA ASP A 103 3.30 14.20 1.55
C ASP A 103 2.05 13.34 1.30
N GLN A 104 1.64 13.26 0.04
CA GLN A 104 0.74 12.22 -0.45
C GLN A 104 1.51 11.31 -1.40
N LEU A 105 1.75 10.08 -0.96
CA LEU A 105 2.32 9.06 -1.82
C LEU A 105 1.27 8.56 -2.78
N ARG A 106 1.64 8.47 -4.05
CA ARG A 106 0.81 7.90 -5.11
C ARG A 106 1.52 6.69 -5.69
N PHE A 107 0.83 5.56 -5.69
CA PHE A 107 1.33 4.28 -6.20
C PHE A 107 0.60 3.95 -7.50
N GLU A 108 1.36 3.74 -8.56
CA GLU A 108 0.88 3.12 -9.79
C GLU A 108 1.45 1.71 -9.85
N VAL A 109 0.57 0.71 -9.89
CA VAL A 109 0.97 -0.69 -9.95
C VAL A 109 0.37 -1.34 -11.19
N GLN A 110 1.15 -2.23 -11.81
CA GLN A 110 0.76 -2.95 -13.02
C GLN A 110 1.12 -4.43 -12.88
N LEU A 111 0.20 -5.30 -13.29
CA LEU A 111 0.45 -6.71 -13.45
C LEU A 111 1.30 -6.94 -14.70
N VAL A 112 2.57 -7.32 -14.51
CA VAL A 112 3.49 -7.59 -15.63
C VAL A 112 3.30 -9.01 -16.18
N LYS A 113 3.12 -9.99 -15.30
CA LYS A 113 2.99 -11.40 -15.68
C LYS A 113 2.26 -12.20 -14.61
N GLN A 114 1.31 -13.03 -15.03
CA GLN A 114 0.69 -14.07 -14.21
C GLN A 114 1.11 -15.42 -14.80
N LYS A 115 1.66 -16.31 -13.97
CA LYS A 115 1.92 -17.70 -14.37
C LYS A 115 0.70 -18.55 -14.09
#